data_AF-A0A529SHP9-F1
#
_entry.id   AF-A0A529SHP9-F1
#
_cell.length_a   1.000
_cell.length_b   1.000
_cell.length_c   1.000
_cell.angle_alpha   90.00
_cell.angle_beta   90.00
_cell.angle_gamma   90.00
#
_symmetry.space_group_name_H-M   'P 1'
#
loop_
_entity.id
_entity.type
_entity.pdbx_description
1 polymer ?
#
loop_
_entity_poly.entity_id
_entity_poly.type
_entity_poly.pdbx_seq_one_letter_code
_entity_poly.pdbx_strand_id
1 'polypeptide(L)'
;TVDNPTFLSMTPDGTLIYANSEVFAWREGTVTAYRFDRATNSLAYINKQPSLGSITAHNTITRDGSKLLVANYGMGSGGPDKAVAVFG
;
A
#
# COMPACT_ATOMS: atom_id res chain seq x y z
N THR A 1 -9.00 8.53 -4.81
CA THR A 1 -9.28 8.42 -3.35
C THR A 1 -8.75 7.08 -2.85
N VAL A 2 -8.48 6.95 -1.55
CA VAL A 2 -8.14 5.66 -0.92
C VAL A 2 -9.37 5.09 -0.25
N ASP A 3 -9.68 3.83 -0.55
CA ASP A 3 -10.87 3.15 -0.04
C ASP A 3 -10.50 2.39 1.23
N ASN A 4 -11.24 2.60 2.31
CA ASN A 4 -10.97 2.03 3.64
C ASN A 4 -9.46 1.99 4.02
N PRO A 5 -8.81 3.16 4.18
CA PRO A 5 -7.40 3.21 4.54
C PRO A 5 -7.16 2.70 5.96
N THR A 6 -6.47 1.57 6.12
CA THR A 6 -6.20 0.96 7.43
C THR A 6 -4.75 1.07 7.90
N PHE A 7 -3.80 1.19 6.96
CA PHE A 7 -2.38 1.32 7.30
C PHE A 7 -1.65 2.22 6.29
N LEU A 8 -0.66 2.97 6.76
CA LEU A 8 0.22 3.77 5.92
C LEU A 8 1.68 3.71 6.39
N SER A 9 2.60 3.90 5.45
CA SER A 9 4.00 4.18 5.73
C SER A 9 4.50 5.34 4.87
N MET A 10 5.65 5.89 5.25
CA MET A 10 6.27 7.04 4.61
C MET A 10 7.75 6.74 4.39
N THR A 11 8.31 7.15 3.23
CA THR A 11 9.74 6.99 2.95
C THR A 11 10.59 7.76 3.97
N PRO A 12 11.86 7.35 4.21
CA PRO A 12 12.71 8.03 5.20
C PRO A 12 12.91 9.52 4.96
N ASP A 13 12.91 9.96 3.70
CA ASP A 13 13.00 11.38 3.32
C ASP A 13 11.66 12.14 3.51
N GLY A 14 10.57 11.40 3.72
CA GLY A 14 9.20 11.88 3.89
C GLY A 14 8.56 12.48 2.65
N THR A 15 8.98 12.05 1.46
CA THR A 15 8.45 12.56 0.18
C THR A 15 7.36 11.67 -0.42
N LEU A 16 7.34 10.37 -0.08
CA LEU A 16 6.35 9.41 -0.56
C LEU A 16 5.60 8.78 0.61
N ILE A 17 4.29 8.60 0.43
CA ILE A 17 3.40 7.90 1.36
C ILE A 17 2.72 6.77 0.62
N TYR A 18 2.64 5.60 1.26
CA TYR A 18 1.93 4.44 0.75
C TYR A 18 0.81 4.08 1.71
N ALA A 19 -0.43 4.04 1.21
CA ALA A 19 -1.62 3.71 1.98
C ALA A 19 -2.28 2.44 1.45
N ASN A 20 -2.60 1.52 2.34
CA ASN A 20 -3.32 0.30 2.01
C ASN A 20 -4.82 0.57 1.91
N SER A 21 -5.51 -0.18 1.05
CA SER A 21 -6.96 -0.30 1.05
C SER A 21 -7.35 -1.72 1.45
N GLU A 22 -7.93 -1.84 2.64
CA GLU A 22 -8.37 -3.12 3.20
C GLU A 22 -9.89 -3.25 3.05
N VAL A 23 -10.36 -3.68 1.88
CA VAL A 23 -11.79 -3.81 1.63
C VAL A 23 -12.16 -5.29 1.64
N PHE A 24 -12.90 -5.72 2.66
CA PHE A 24 -13.21 -7.14 2.90
C PHE A 24 -13.93 -7.82 1.72
N ALA A 25 -14.76 -7.08 0.99
CA ALA A 25 -15.48 -7.59 -0.17
C ALA A 25 -14.60 -7.74 -1.43
N TRP A 26 -13.38 -7.19 -1.43
CA TRP A 26 -12.49 -7.26 -2.59
C TRP A 26 -11.65 -8.53 -2.55
N ARG A 27 -11.53 -9.16 -3.73
CA ARG A 27 -10.61 -10.28 -3.94
C ARG A 27 -9.16 -9.88 -3.68
N GLU A 28 -8.82 -8.64 -4.00
CA GLU A 28 -7.48 -8.11 -3.86
C GLU A 28 -7.56 -6.72 -3.23
N GLY A 29 -6.75 -6.49 -2.20
CA GLY A 29 -6.54 -5.16 -1.68
C GLY A 29 -5.66 -4.34 -2.62
N THR A 30 -5.44 -3.08 -2.27
CA THR A 30 -4.57 -2.22 -3.07
C THR A 30 -3.65 -1.40 -2.20
N VAL A 31 -2.56 -0.93 -2.79
CA VAL A 31 -1.72 0.11 -2.21
C VAL A 31 -1.76 1.32 -3.11
N THR A 32 -2.04 2.48 -2.51
CA THR A 32 -2.03 3.77 -3.20
C THR A 32 -0.79 4.55 -2.80
N ALA A 33 -0.07 5.07 -3.78
CA ALA A 33 1.09 5.92 -3.58
C ALA A 33 0.73 7.40 -3.76
N TYR A 34 1.25 8.22 -2.87
CA TYR A 34 1.14 9.68 -2.89
C TYR A 34 2.52 10.30 -2.74
N ARG A 35 2.70 11.48 -3.35
CA ARG A 35 3.76 12.41 -3.01
C ARG A 35 3.24 13.36 -1.93
N PHE A 36 4.02 13.57 -0.89
CA PHE A 36 3.72 14.55 0.14
C PHE A 36 4.49 15.85 -0.13
N ASP A 37 3.75 16.93 -0.33
CA ASP A 37 4.32 18.28 -0.45
C ASP A 37 4.30 18.96 0.92
N ARG A 38 5.50 19.15 1.49
CA ARG A 38 5.68 19.80 2.80
C ARG A 38 5.41 21.30 2.79
N ALA A 39 5.59 21.97 1.64
CA ALA A 39 5.38 23.41 1.57
C ALA A 39 3.88 23.74 1.59
N THR A 40 3.07 22.90 0.95
CA THR A 40 1.62 23.08 0.85
C THR A 40 0.82 22.20 1.81
N ASN A 41 1.48 21.28 2.52
CA ASN A 41 0.87 20.26 3.37
C ASN A 41 -0.19 19.43 2.63
N SER A 42 0.13 19.02 1.40
CA SER A 42 -0.82 18.36 0.50
C SER A 42 -0.32 17.01 0.00
N LEU A 43 -1.27 16.16 -0.44
CA LEU A 43 -0.99 14.87 -1.04
C LEU A 43 -1.30 14.91 -2.54
N ALA A 44 -0.29 14.66 -3.37
CA ALA A 44 -0.44 14.46 -4.80
C ALA A 44 -0.50 12.96 -5.12
N TYR A 45 -1.60 12.51 -5.69
CA TYR A 45 -1.76 11.11 -6.11
C TYR A 45 -0.72 10.73 -7.17
N ILE A 46 -0.12 9.55 -7.04
CA ILE A 46 0.82 8.99 -8.02
C ILE A 46 0.13 7.85 -8.78
N ASN A 47 -0.15 6.75 -8.08
CA ASN A 47 -0.80 5.58 -8.65
C ASN A 47 -1.44 4.72 -7.56
N LYS A 48 -2.14 3.66 -7.98
CA LYS A 48 -2.64 2.58 -7.15
C LYS A 48 -2.20 1.26 -7.78
N GLN A 49 -1.79 0.30 -6.98
CA GLN A 49 -1.33 -1.01 -7.42
C GLN A 49 -2.03 -2.12 -6.62
N PRO A 50 -2.29 -3.26 -7.26
CA PRO A 50 -3.01 -4.35 -6.62
C PRO A 50 -2.00 -5.11 -5.73
N SER A 51 -2.39 -5.45 -4.49
CA SER A 51 -1.48 -5.96 -3.44
C SER A 51 -1.18 -7.46 -3.56
N LEU A 52 -1.74 -8.11 -4.57
CA LEU A 52 -1.69 -9.52 -4.90
C LEU A 52 -2.29 -10.45 -3.84
N GLY A 53 -3.05 -9.93 -2.88
CA GLY A 53 -3.79 -10.71 -1.88
C GLY A 53 -4.95 -9.91 -1.27
N SER A 54 -5.77 -10.54 -0.43
CA SER A 54 -6.91 -9.88 0.24
C SER A 54 -6.55 -9.48 1.67
N ILE A 55 -7.38 -8.62 2.27
CA ILE A 55 -7.19 -8.10 3.64
C ILE A 55 -5.76 -7.53 3.80
N THR A 56 -5.45 -6.52 2.98
CA THR A 56 -4.13 -5.85 2.94
C THR A 56 -3.91 -5.01 4.20
N ALA A 57 -3.41 -5.65 5.24
CA ALA A 57 -3.46 -5.15 6.61
C ALA A 57 -2.28 -4.25 6.99
N HIS A 58 -1.09 -4.44 6.40
CA HIS A 58 0.11 -3.72 6.81
C HIS A 58 1.07 -3.48 5.63
N ASN A 59 1.83 -2.39 5.67
CA ASN A 59 2.92 -2.15 4.75
C ASN A 59 4.14 -1.55 5.46
N THR A 60 5.34 -1.76 4.91
CA THR A 60 6.58 -1.17 5.44
C THR A 60 7.58 -0.95 4.32
N ILE A 61 8.47 0.02 4.50
CA ILE A 61 9.49 0.39 3.51
C ILE A 61 10.84 -0.09 4.04
N THR A 62 11.68 -0.61 3.14
CA THR A 62 13.06 -0.97 3.48
C THR A 62 13.83 0.26 3.96
N ARG A 63 14.86 0.04 4.78
CA ARG A 63 15.64 1.15 5.36
C ARG A 63 16.30 2.06 4.33
N ASP A 64 16.67 1.49 3.17
CA ASP A 64 17.25 2.21 2.04
C ASP A 64 16.20 2.90 1.15
N GLY A 65 14.90 2.74 1.46
CA GLY A 65 13.79 3.33 0.70
C GLY A 65 13.51 2.64 -0.62
N SER A 66 14.21 1.56 -0.98
CA SER A 66 14.16 0.99 -2.32
C SER A 66 12.97 0.07 -2.58
N LYS A 67 12.35 -0.49 -1.53
CA LYS A 67 11.22 -1.42 -1.65
C LYS A 67 10.14 -1.12 -0.64
N LEU A 68 8.89 -1.36 -1.05
CA LEU A 68 7.72 -1.46 -0.19
C LEU A 68 7.33 -2.93 -0.06
N LEU A 69 7.19 -3.40 1.18
CA LEU A 69 6.68 -4.73 1.51
C LEU A 69 5.26 -4.59 2.04
N VAL A 70 4.36 -5.45 1.58
CA VAL A 70 2.93 -5.40 1.89
C VAL A 70 2.49 -6.77 2.36
N ALA A 71 1.83 -6.83 3.52
CA ALA A 71 1.27 -8.06 4.08
C ALA A 71 -0.23 -8.14 3.83
N ASN A 72 -0.67 -9.28 3.31
CA ASN A 72 -2.08 -9.61 3.06
C ASN A 72 -2.46 -10.77 3.99
N TYR A 73 -3.52 -10.57 4.77
CA TYR A 73 -3.97 -11.56 5.77
C TYR A 73 -5.09 -12.47 5.25
N GLY A 74 -5.70 -12.11 4.14
CA GLY A 74 -6.73 -12.90 3.48
C GLY A 74 -6.15 -13.65 2.29
N MET A 75 -6.37 -14.96 2.26
CA MET A 75 -6.05 -15.81 1.12
C MET A 75 -7.31 -16.54 0.67
N GLY A 76 -7.65 -16.44 -0.61
CA GLY A 76 -8.80 -17.07 -1.23
C GLY A 76 -8.40 -18.20 -2.18
N SER A 77 -9.33 -18.55 -3.05
CA SER A 77 -9.06 -19.42 -4.20
C SER A 77 -9.31 -18.64 -5.49
N GLY A 78 -8.40 -18.79 -6.46
CA GLY A 78 -8.45 -18.07 -7.73
C GLY A 78 -7.28 -17.12 -7.99
N GLY A 79 -6.34 -17.01 -7.04
CA GLY A 79 -5.09 -16.27 -7.17
C GLY A 79 -5.27 -14.75 -7.06
N PRO A 80 -4.15 -13.98 -7.08
CA PRO A 80 -2.78 -14.44 -6.85
C PRO A 80 -2.48 -14.81 -5.37
N ASP A 81 -3.40 -14.48 -4.44
CA ASP A 81 -3.44 -14.94 -3.03
C ASP A 81 -2.08 -14.93 -2.32
N LYS A 82 -1.28 -13.89 -2.58
CA LYS A 82 0.05 -13.70 -1.99
C LYS A 82 -0.11 -13.19 -0.56
N ALA A 83 0.46 -13.92 0.40
CA ALA A 83 0.60 -13.42 1.76
C ALA A 83 1.48 -12.15 1.83
N VAL A 84 2.43 -12.00 0.90
CA VAL A 84 3.32 -10.83 0.81
C VAL A 84 3.49 -10.39 -0.64
N ALA A 85 3.38 -9.09 -0.88
CA ALA A 85 3.80 -8.43 -2.12
C ALA A 85 4.96 -7.46 -1.87
N VAL A 86 5.82 -7.31 -2.87
CA VAL A 86 6.98 -6.41 -2.83
C VAL A 86 6.96 -5.52 -4.06
N PHE A 87 7.02 -4.21 -3.84
CA PHE A 87 7.10 -3.19 -4.89
C PHE A 87 8.44 -2.46 -4.83
N GLY A 88 8.91 -1.97 -5.96
CA GLY A 88 9.94 -0.93 -6.06
C GLY A 88 10.63 -0.97 -7.39
#